data_AF-A0A7X5I6A7-F1
#
_entry.id   AF-A0A7X5I6A7-F1
#
_cell.length_a   1.000
_cell.length_b   1.000
_cell.length_c   1.000
_cell.angle_alpha   90.00
_cell.angle_beta   90.00
_cell.angle_gamma   90.00
#
_symmetry.space_group_name_H-M   'P 1'
#
loop_
_entity.id
_entity.type
_entity.pdbx_description
1 polymer ?
#
loop_
_entity_poly.entity_id
_entity_poly.type
_entity_poly.pdbx_seq_one_letter_code
_entity_poly.pdbx_strand_id
1 'polypeptide(L)'
;MLGNVTFRVTPDELSVKAVEVSNSISRLNGIFESLQNIVDRTRYYWNGEAGDYSRNLFYSRRAEIDEILKRLKEHPEDLQKMAGVYQKYEKLNEQEAMKMRSDLID
;
A
#
# COMPACT_ATOMS: atom_id res chain seq x y z
N MET A 1 -0.50 37.05 0.95
CA MET A 1 0.47 36.12 0.33
C MET A 1 -0.04 34.71 0.59
N LEU A 2 -0.65 34.06 -0.41
CA LEU A 2 -1.00 32.65 -0.31
C LEU A 2 0.31 31.87 -0.38
N GLY A 3 0.67 31.20 0.71
CA GLY A 3 1.90 30.42 0.78
C GLY A 3 1.89 29.36 -0.32
N ASN A 4 2.77 29.51 -1.31
CA ASN A 4 3.03 28.47 -2.30
C ASN A 4 3.57 27.24 -1.57
N VAL A 5 2.69 26.29 -1.26
CA VAL A 5 3.08 24.93 -0.90
C VAL A 5 3.56 24.28 -2.20
N THR A 6 4.83 24.44 -2.52
CA THR A 6 5.47 23.75 -3.64
C THR A 6 5.65 22.27 -3.27
N PHE A 7 4.70 21.46 -3.70
CA PHE A 7 4.80 20.01 -3.59
C PHE A 7 5.91 19.50 -4.52
N ARG A 8 6.81 18.69 -3.98
CA ARG A 8 7.89 18.04 -4.76
C ARG A 8 7.39 16.89 -5.64
N VAL A 9 6.14 16.46 -5.45
CA VAL A 9 5.48 15.35 -6.14
C VAL A 9 4.00 15.69 -6.31
N THR A 10 3.46 15.44 -7.50
CA THR A 10 2.05 15.67 -7.81
C THR A 10 1.14 14.60 -7.18
N PRO A 11 -0.13 14.90 -6.91
CA PRO A 11 -1.10 13.90 -6.44
C PRO A 11 -1.21 12.68 -7.37
N ASP A 12 -1.05 12.87 -8.68
CA ASP A 12 -1.04 11.79 -9.66
C ASP A 12 0.19 10.89 -9.54
N GLU A 13 1.39 11.46 -9.38
CA GLU A 13 2.62 10.69 -9.13
C GLU A 13 2.53 9.89 -7.82
N LEU A 14 1.98 10.50 -6.77
CA LEU A 14 1.70 9.84 -5.49
C LEU A 14 0.76 8.64 -5.66
N SER A 15 -0.34 8.82 -6.42
CA SER A 15 -1.30 7.77 -6.70
C SER A 15 -0.69 6.61 -7.48
N VAL A 16 0.07 6.91 -8.55
CA VAL A 16 0.77 5.90 -9.36
C VAL A 16 1.74 5.09 -8.50
N LYS A 17 2.55 5.75 -7.66
CA LYS A 17 3.49 5.05 -6.77
C LYS A 17 2.79 4.22 -5.71
N ALA A 18 1.66 4.68 -5.17
CA ALA A 18 0.87 3.89 -4.23
C ALA A 18 0.33 2.59 -4.87
N VAL A 19 -0.10 2.65 -6.13
CA VAL A 19 -0.55 1.47 -6.89
C VAL A 19 0.61 0.51 -7.16
N GLU A 20 1.78 1.00 -7.59
CA GLU A 20 2.97 0.17 -7.81
C GLU A 20 3.40 -0.59 -6.55
N VAL A 21 3.41 0.10 -5.40
CA VAL A 21 3.75 -0.49 -4.09
C VAL A 21 2.70 -1.54 -3.70
N SER A 22 1.42 -1.24 -3.87
CA SER A 22 0.32 -2.19 -3.58
C SER A 22 0.42 -3.48 -4.41
N ASN A 23 0.75 -3.35 -5.69
CA ASN A 23 0.96 -4.49 -6.59
C ASN A 23 2.16 -5.35 -6.16
N SER A 24 3.24 -4.70 -5.71
CA SER A 24 4.44 -5.40 -5.21
C SER A 24 4.16 -6.17 -3.94
N ILE A 25 3.42 -5.57 -2.99
CA ILE A 25 2.97 -6.23 -1.76
C ILE A 25 2.08 -7.43 -2.08
N SER A 26 1.13 -7.28 -3.02
CA SER A 26 0.24 -8.36 -3.44
C SER A 26 1.02 -9.54 -4.04
N ARG A 27 2.03 -9.24 -4.86
CA ARG A 27 2.92 -10.27 -5.43
C ARG A 27 3.73 -11.00 -4.33
N LEU A 28 4.28 -10.27 -3.37
CA LEU A 28 4.99 -10.87 -2.24
C LEU A 28 4.08 -11.80 -1.45
N ASN A 29 2.84 -11.39 -1.20
CA ASN A 29 1.89 -12.21 -0.46
C ASN A 29 1.61 -13.55 -1.17
N GLY A 30 1.39 -13.51 -2.50
CA GLY A 30 1.18 -14.72 -3.31
C GLY A 30 2.40 -15.66 -3.35
N ILE A 31 3.63 -15.12 -3.27
CA ILE A 31 4.85 -15.93 -3.16
C ILE A 31 4.87 -16.68 -1.82
N PHE A 32 4.52 -16.01 -0.71
CA PHE A 32 4.49 -16.65 0.60
C PHE A 32 3.39 -17.69 0.74
N GLU A 33 2.22 -17.45 0.14
CA GLU A 33 1.16 -18.47 0.05
C GLU A 33 1.64 -19.70 -0.73
N SER A 34 2.34 -19.48 -1.84
CA SER A 34 2.94 -20.57 -2.63
C SER A 34 3.98 -21.35 -1.83
N LEU A 35 4.85 -20.66 -1.09
CA LEU A 35 5.83 -21.27 -0.19
C LEU A 35 5.16 -22.10 0.91
N GLN A 36 4.11 -21.56 1.53
CA GLN A 36 3.36 -22.27 2.56
C GLN A 36 2.76 -23.57 2.02
N ASN A 37 2.16 -23.53 0.83
CA ASN A 37 1.65 -24.73 0.17
C ASN A 37 2.74 -25.78 -0.09
N ILE A 38 3.95 -25.35 -0.46
CA ILE A 38 5.10 -26.25 -0.66
C ILE A 38 5.53 -26.86 0.68
N VAL A 39 5.67 -26.04 1.72
CA VAL A 39 6.06 -26.46 3.07
C VAL A 39 5.05 -27.45 3.64
N ASP A 40 3.76 -27.21 3.46
CA ASP A 40 2.70 -28.10 3.95
C ASP A 40 2.74 -29.47 3.25
N ARG A 41 3.06 -29.49 1.95
CA ARG A 41 3.25 -30.74 1.19
C ARG A 41 4.46 -31.56 1.67
N THR A 42 5.46 -30.93 2.30
CA THR A 42 6.62 -31.66 2.86
C THR A 42 6.20 -32.67 3.92
N ARG A 43 5.05 -32.48 4.58
CA ARG A 43 4.53 -33.38 5.60
C ARG A 43 4.30 -34.80 5.08
N TYR A 44 4.04 -34.99 3.78
CA TYR A 44 3.74 -36.31 3.22
C TYR A 44 4.99 -37.20 3.06
N TYR A 45 6.15 -36.60 2.77
CA TYR A 45 7.37 -37.35 2.46
C TYR A 45 8.52 -37.10 3.45
N TRP A 46 8.49 -35.99 4.19
CA TRP A 46 9.49 -35.66 5.20
C TRP A 46 8.88 -35.74 6.60
N ASN A 47 8.85 -36.97 7.10
CA ASN A 47 8.33 -37.35 8.40
C ASN A 47 9.45 -37.39 9.46
N GLY A 48 9.12 -37.06 10.71
CA GLY A 48 10.04 -37.07 11.85
C GLY A 48 10.38 -35.67 12.38
N GLU A 49 11.05 -35.63 13.54
CA GLU A 49 11.30 -34.41 14.31
C GLU A 49 11.99 -33.30 13.51
N ALA A 50 12.91 -33.63 12.61
CA ALA A 50 13.60 -32.64 11.77
C ALA A 50 12.64 -31.95 10.77
N GLY A 51 11.70 -32.71 10.21
CA GLY A 51 10.68 -32.17 9.29
C GLY A 51 9.67 -31.31 10.06
N ASP A 52 9.25 -31.75 11.23
CA ASP A 52 8.34 -30.99 12.09
C ASP A 52 8.99 -29.69 12.60
N TYR A 53 10.24 -29.74 13.04
CA TYR A 53 11.00 -28.56 13.44
C TYR A 53 11.11 -27.54 12.30
N SER A 54 11.43 -28.01 11.09
CA SER A 54 11.58 -27.14 9.92
C SER A 54 10.26 -26.46 9.51
N ARG A 55 9.14 -27.21 9.57
CA ARG A 55 7.79 -26.65 9.33
C ARG A 55 7.42 -25.64 10.42
N ASN A 56 7.65 -25.96 11.69
CA ASN A 56 7.38 -25.05 12.80
C ASN A 56 8.18 -23.75 12.70
N LEU A 57 9.45 -23.82 12.30
CA LEU A 57 10.29 -22.64 12.05
C LEU A 57 9.76 -21.79 10.88
N PHE A 58 9.21 -22.41 9.84
CA PHE A 58 8.56 -21.68 8.77
C PHE A 58 7.29 -20.97 9.26
N TYR A 59 6.42 -21.68 10.01
CA TYR A 59 5.19 -21.10 10.55
C TYR A 59 5.46 -19.93 11.51
N SER A 60 6.51 -20.02 12.35
CA SER A 60 6.87 -18.91 13.24
C SER A 60 7.30 -17.66 12.45
N ARG A 61 8.08 -17.84 11.38
CA ARG A 61 8.51 -16.73 10.51
C ARG A 61 7.38 -16.18 9.65
N ARG A 62 6.40 -17.01 9.27
CA ARG A 62 5.23 -16.58 8.50
C ARG A 62 4.42 -15.53 9.26
N ALA A 63 4.24 -15.70 10.56
CA ALA A 63 3.55 -14.71 11.40
C ALA A 63 4.24 -13.32 11.35
N GLU A 64 5.58 -13.29 11.44
CA GLU A 64 6.36 -12.05 11.32
C GLU A 64 6.21 -11.40 9.93
N ILE A 65 6.23 -12.23 8.88
CA ILE A 65 6.03 -11.77 7.49
C ILE A 65 4.64 -11.17 7.30
N ASP A 66 3.61 -11.78 7.87
CA ASP A 66 2.23 -11.28 7.76
C ASP A 66 2.07 -9.92 8.46
N GLU A 67 2.76 -9.71 9.59
CA GLU A 67 2.80 -8.41 10.26
C GLU A 67 3.51 -7.35 9.40
N ILE A 68 4.64 -7.69 8.79
CA ILE A 68 5.38 -6.79 7.90
C ILE A 68 4.52 -6.42 6.68
N LEU A 69 3.85 -7.39 6.06
CA LEU A 69 2.99 -7.17 4.89
C LEU A 69 1.79 -6.30 5.24
N LYS A 70 1.21 -6.47 6.44
CA LYS A 70 0.14 -5.61 6.94
C LYS A 70 0.61 -4.15 7.05
N ARG A 71 1.75 -3.92 7.71
CA ARG A 71 2.32 -2.56 7.87
C ARG A 71 2.69 -1.93 6.53
N LEU A 72 3.27 -2.71 5.62
CA LEU A 72 3.59 -2.23 4.27
C LEU A 72 2.34 -1.82 3.49
N LYS A 73 1.19 -2.46 3.73
CA LYS A 73 -0.07 -2.14 3.07
C LYS A 73 -0.72 -0.85 3.58
N GLU A 74 -0.44 -0.44 4.82
CA GLU A 74 -0.93 0.82 5.39
C GLU A 74 -0.37 2.04 4.64
N HIS A 75 0.90 1.99 4.22
CA HIS A 75 1.58 3.09 3.52
C HIS A 75 0.93 3.50 2.19
N PRO A 76 0.68 2.61 1.21
CA PRO A 76 0.00 2.98 -0.03
C PRO A 76 -1.46 3.41 0.20
N GLU A 77 -2.15 2.87 1.20
CA GLU A 77 -3.49 3.33 1.57
C GLU A 77 -3.46 4.79 2.06
N ASP A 78 -2.47 5.16 2.88
CA ASP A 78 -2.30 6.53 3.35
C ASP A 78 -1.88 7.48 2.23
N LEU A 79 -1.02 7.04 1.31
CA LEU A 79 -0.67 7.81 0.11
C LEU A 79 -1.88 8.06 -0.79
N GLN A 80 -2.76 7.07 -0.97
CA GLN A 80 -4.01 7.24 -1.71
C GLN A 80 -4.98 8.19 -1.00
N LYS A 81 -5.11 8.10 0.33
CA LYS A 81 -5.92 9.05 1.11
C LYS A 81 -5.40 10.47 0.95
N MET A 82 -4.09 10.67 1.04
CA MET A 82 -3.46 11.98 0.81
C MET A 82 -3.81 12.50 -0.59
N ALA A 83 -3.59 11.71 -1.64
CA ALA A 83 -3.92 12.11 -3.01
C ALA A 83 -5.40 12.49 -3.18
N GLY A 84 -6.33 11.71 -2.60
CA GLY A 84 -7.77 12.00 -2.66
C GLY A 84 -8.18 13.27 -1.89
N VAL A 85 -7.57 13.52 -0.73
CA VAL A 85 -7.77 14.76 0.03
C VAL A 85 -7.30 15.97 -0.80
N TYR A 86 -6.15 15.87 -1.47
CA TYR A 86 -5.64 16.95 -2.33
C TYR A 86 -6.57 17.27 -3.50
N GLN A 87 -7.00 16.25 -4.26
CA GLN A 87 -7.93 16.44 -5.38
C GLN A 87 -9.25 17.12 -4.94
N LYS A 88 -9.72 16.82 -3.72
CA LYS A 88 -10.91 17.45 -3.16
C LYS A 88 -10.68 18.94 -2.89
N TYR A 89 -9.56 19.30 -2.27
CA TYR A 89 -9.23 20.70 -1.95
C TYR A 89 -8.93 21.53 -3.20
N GLU A 90 -8.30 20.93 -4.22
CA GLU A 90 -8.04 21.60 -5.50
C GLU A 90 -9.34 21.96 -6.20
N LYS A 91 -10.30 21.02 -6.29
CA LYS A 91 -11.64 21.29 -6.84
C LYS A 91 -12.39 22.37 -6.06
N LEU A 92 -12.29 22.38 -4.73
CA LEU A 92 -12.90 23.43 -3.90
C LEU A 92 -12.28 24.80 -4.19
N ASN A 93 -10.96 24.89 -4.29
CA ASN A 93 -10.28 26.13 -4.63
C ASN A 93 -10.64 26.61 -6.05
N GLU A 94 -10.73 25.71 -7.04
CA GLU A 94 -11.16 26.07 -8.40
C GLU A 94 -12.60 26.60 -8.40
N GLN A 95 -13.51 25.97 -7.66
CA GLN A 95 -14.91 26.42 -7.54
C GLN A 95 -15.02 27.79 -6.87
N GLU A 96 -14.28 28.02 -5.79
CA GLU A 96 -14.25 29.31 -5.10
C GLU A 96 -13.57 30.39 -5.96
N ALA A 97 -12.49 30.07 -6.68
CA ALA A 97 -11.87 30.98 -7.63
C ALA A 97 -12.81 31.31 -8.82
N MET A 98 -13.60 30.35 -9.30
CA MET A 98 -14.63 30.60 -10.32
C MET A 98 -15.74 31.52 -9.80
N LYS A 99 -16.22 31.33 -8.56
CA LYS A 99 -17.19 32.25 -7.94
C LYS A 99 -16.62 33.65 -7.82
N MET A 100 -15.42 33.81 -7.26
CA MET A 100 -14.78 35.12 -7.11
C MET A 100 -14.55 35.82 -8.46
N ARG A 101 -14.24 35.07 -9.52
CA ARG A 101 -14.14 35.64 -10.88
C ARG A 101 -15.49 36.04 -11.46
N SER A 102 -16.56 35.32 -11.14
CA SER A 102 -17.93 35.68 -11.54
C SER A 102 -18.36 36.99 -10.86
N ASP A 103 -18.07 37.14 -9.56
CA ASP A 103 -18.41 38.32 -8.77
C ASP A 103 -17.62 39.59 -9.18
N LEU A 104 -16.54 39.44 -9.96
CA LEU A 104 -15.74 40.55 -10.48
C LEU A 104 -16.13 41.00 -11.91
N ILE A 105 -17.05 40.27 -12.57
CA ILE A 105 -17.51 40.58 -13.93
C ILE A 105 -18.86 41.32 -13.93
N ASP A 106 -19.52 41.45 -12.78
CA ASP A 106 -20.67 42.35 -12.53
C ASP A 106 -20.22 43.72 -11.97
#